data_AF-A0A957J2F5-F1
#
_entry.id   AF-A0A957J2F5-F1
#
_cell.length_a   1.000
_cell.length_b   1.000
_cell.length_c   1.000
_cell.angle_alpha   90.00
_cell.angle_beta   90.00
_cell.angle_gamma   90.00
#
_symmetry.space_group_name_H-M   'P 1'
#
loop_
_entity.id
_entity.type
_entity.pdbx_description
1 polymer ?
#
loop_
_entity_poly.entity_id
_entity_poly.type
_entity_poly.pdbx_seq_one_letter_code
_entity_poly.pdbx_strand_id
1 'polypeptide(L)'
;GSLKHVWVVDTDVDIFDPLAVEWAVATRFQADKDLIILENQPGSSLDPSGIDVPGQKSRTAKMGLDCTIPWDADKSKFEKGEYGAVDLRQYI
;
A
#
# COMPACT_ATOMS: atom_id res chain seq x y z
N GLY A 1 16.86 -8.83 -4.47
CA GLY A 1 15.49 -8.28 -4.38
C GLY A 1 15.52 -6.79 -4.65
N SER A 2 14.76 -6.32 -5.63
CA SER A 2 14.71 -4.91 -6.08
C SER A 2 13.50 -4.16 -5.54
N LEU A 3 12.90 -4.66 -4.46
CA LEU A 3 11.70 -4.09 -3.87
C LEU A 3 11.94 -2.66 -3.38
N LYS A 4 11.02 -1.76 -3.69
CA LYS A 4 11.14 -0.32 -3.44
C LYS A 4 10.06 0.19 -2.50
N HIS A 5 8.80 -0.14 -2.77
CA HIS A 5 7.66 0.18 -1.92
C HIS A 5 7.06 -1.10 -1.35
N VAL A 6 6.68 -1.09 -0.07
CA VAL A 6 5.91 -2.17 0.59
C VAL A 6 4.69 -1.55 1.22
N TRP A 7 3.52 -2.09 0.92
CA TRP A 7 2.27 -1.67 1.55
C TRP A 7 1.75 -2.86 2.36
N VAL A 8 1.39 -2.60 3.62
CA VAL A 8 0.82 -3.61 4.52
C VAL A 8 -0.65 -3.27 4.71
N VAL A 9 -1.53 -4.24 4.49
CA VAL A 9 -2.98 -4.08 4.57
C VAL A 9 -3.58 -5.23 5.38
N ASP A 10 -4.78 -5.02 5.92
CA ASP A 10 -5.55 -6.06 6.61
C ASP A 10 -6.10 -7.11 5.63
N THR A 11 -6.56 -8.24 6.16
CA THR A 11 -7.05 -9.39 5.39
C THR A 11 -8.38 -9.16 4.66
N ASP A 12 -9.08 -8.07 4.96
CA ASP A 12 -10.31 -7.65 4.25
C ASP A 12 -10.03 -6.85 2.96
N VAL A 13 -8.75 -6.61 2.66
CA VAL A 13 -8.28 -5.97 1.44
C VAL A 13 -7.75 -7.02 0.47
N ASP A 14 -8.37 -7.11 -0.70
CA ASP A 14 -7.86 -7.95 -1.79
C ASP A 14 -6.59 -7.33 -2.38
N ILE A 15 -5.44 -7.96 -2.15
CA ILE A 15 -4.13 -7.48 -2.62
C ILE A 15 -3.94 -7.61 -4.14
N PHE A 16 -4.82 -8.35 -4.83
CA PHE A 16 -4.79 -8.47 -6.29
C PHE A 16 -5.67 -7.44 -6.98
N ASP A 17 -6.53 -6.73 -6.24
CA ASP A 17 -7.29 -5.58 -6.72
C ASP A 17 -6.56 -4.27 -6.36
N PRO A 18 -5.94 -3.58 -7.32
CA PRO A 18 -5.21 -2.34 -7.04
C PRO A 18 -6.12 -1.24 -6.48
N LEU A 19 -7.42 -1.22 -6.81
CA LEU A 19 -8.36 -0.24 -6.27
C LEU A 19 -8.68 -0.53 -4.80
N ALA A 20 -8.79 -1.81 -4.41
CA ALA A 20 -8.96 -2.18 -3.01
C ALA A 20 -7.73 -1.80 -2.16
N VAL A 21 -6.53 -2.00 -2.70
CA VAL A 21 -5.28 -1.62 -2.05
C VAL A 21 -5.14 -0.09 -1.95
N GLU A 22 -5.44 0.65 -3.01
CA GLU A 22 -5.46 2.11 -3.00
C GLU A 22 -6.47 2.66 -1.99
N TRP A 23 -7.67 2.06 -1.89
CA TRP A 23 -8.66 2.43 -0.89
C TRP A 23 -8.14 2.29 0.55
N ALA A 24 -7.37 1.24 0.83
CA ALA A 24 -6.76 1.06 2.15
C ALA A 24 -5.75 2.19 2.44
N VAL A 25 -4.89 2.54 1.48
CA VAL A 25 -3.97 3.70 1.61
C VAL A 25 -4.76 5.00 1.81
N ALA A 26 -5.87 5.21 1.08
CA ALA A 26 -6.63 6.46 1.17
C ALA A 26 -7.35 6.66 2.50
N THR A 27 -7.71 5.57 3.19
CA THR A 27 -8.64 5.62 4.34
C THR A 27 -8.05 5.13 5.66
N ARG A 28 -6.92 4.39 5.63
CA ARG A 28 -6.30 3.79 6.83
C ARG A 28 -4.88 4.26 7.12
N PHE A 29 -4.29 5.13 6.28
CA PHE A 29 -2.90 5.57 6.40
C PHE A 29 -2.80 7.06 6.74
N GLN A 30 -1.90 7.41 7.66
CA GLN A 30 -1.50 8.77 8.02
C GLN A 30 0.01 8.90 7.88
N ALA A 31 0.46 9.68 6.88
CA ALA A 31 1.86 9.71 6.46
C ALA A 31 2.86 10.17 7.54
N ASP A 32 2.42 10.95 8.53
CA ASP A 32 3.25 11.40 9.65
C ASP A 32 3.49 10.31 10.71
N LYS A 33 2.72 9.21 10.68
CA LYS A 33 2.76 8.12 11.67
C LYS A 33 3.13 6.79 11.05
N ASP A 34 2.60 6.51 9.88
CA ASP A 34 2.54 5.16 9.31
C ASP A 34 3.54 4.95 8.15
N LEU A 35 4.31 6.00 7.81
CA LEU A 35 5.33 5.97 6.77
C LEU A 35 6.72 5.73 7.35
N ILE A 36 7.41 4.73 6.81
CA ILE A 36 8.85 4.53 7.05
C ILE A 36 9.58 4.80 5.75
N ILE A 37 10.56 5.71 5.78
CA ILE A 37 11.46 5.98 4.67
C ILE A 37 12.86 5.46 5.04
N LEU A 38 13.43 4.65 4.15
CA LEU A 38 14.81 4.20 4.23
C LEU A 38 15.60 4.77 3.06
N GLU A 39 16.46 5.74 3.37
CA GLU A 39 17.30 6.40 2.37
C GLU A 39 18.52 5.55 2.02
N ASN A 40 19.07 5.79 0.82
CA ASN A 40 20.35 5.24 0.37
C ASN A 40 20.46 3.70 0.49
N GLN A 41 19.41 2.99 0.11
CA GLN A 41 19.35 1.53 0.17
C GLN A 41 19.74 0.88 -1.16
N PRO A 42 20.20 -0.39 -1.17
CA PRO A 42 20.46 -1.12 -2.40
C PRO A 42 19.21 -1.24 -3.29
N GLY A 43 19.33 -0.84 -4.56
CA GLY A 43 18.26 -0.85 -5.55
C GLY A 43 18.57 -1.70 -6.79
N SER A 44 17.81 -1.42 -7.85
CA SER A 44 18.01 -1.97 -9.20
C SER A 44 18.64 -0.91 -10.09
N SER A 45 19.62 -1.28 -10.93
CA SER A 45 20.16 -0.40 -11.97
C SER A 45 19.16 -0.12 -13.09
N LEU A 46 18.08 -0.90 -13.17
CA LEU A 46 16.99 -0.68 -14.13
C LEU A 46 15.97 0.37 -13.66
N ASP A 47 16.02 0.81 -12.40
CA ASP A 47 15.17 1.91 -11.91
C ASP A 47 15.84 3.25 -12.24
N PRO A 48 15.37 4.00 -13.25
CA PRO A 48 16.01 5.23 -13.68
C PRO A 48 15.87 6.38 -12.68
N SER A 49 15.02 6.24 -11.66
CA SER A 49 14.89 7.23 -10.58
C SER A 49 15.86 7.02 -9.42
N GLY A 50 16.60 5.89 -9.43
CA GLY A 50 17.67 5.64 -8.49
C GLY A 50 18.97 6.39 -8.86
N ILE A 51 19.93 6.36 -7.95
CA ILE A 51 21.29 6.83 -8.20
C ILE A 51 22.09 5.64 -8.72
N ASP A 52 22.53 5.72 -9.98
CA ASP A 52 23.38 4.73 -10.61
C ASP A 52 24.75 5.32 -10.92
N VAL A 53 25.81 4.64 -10.46
CA VAL A 53 27.20 5.01 -10.71
C VAL A 53 27.89 3.80 -11.35
N PRO A 54 28.53 3.95 -12.52
CA PRO A 54 29.20 2.84 -13.19
C PRO A 54 30.15 2.08 -12.26
N GLY A 55 30.01 0.76 -12.22
CA GLY A 55 30.80 -0.13 -11.37
C GLY A 55 30.36 -0.17 -9.90
N GLN A 56 29.28 0.51 -9.51
CA GLN A 56 28.73 0.47 -8.16
C GLN A 56 27.31 -0.12 -8.12
N LYS A 57 26.89 -0.57 -6.94
CA LYS A 57 25.51 -1.02 -6.74
C LYS A 57 24.58 0.21 -6.70
N SER A 58 23.57 0.23 -7.56
CA SER A 58 22.59 1.33 -7.60
C SER A 58 21.90 1.51 -6.24
N ARG A 59 21.63 2.77 -5.90
CA ARG A 59 21.09 3.20 -4.61
C ARG A 59 19.75 3.90 -4.82
N THR A 60 18.82 3.75 -3.89
CA THR A 60 17.48 4.34 -3.98
C THR A 60 16.90 4.59 -2.59
N ALA A 61 15.84 5.37 -2.50
CA ALA A 61 14.99 5.40 -1.31
C ALA A 61 13.97 4.25 -1.39
N LYS A 62 13.69 3.63 -0.25
CA LYS A 62 12.62 2.64 -0.09
C LYS A 62 11.60 3.19 0.89
N MET A 63 10.35 2.74 0.76
CA MET A 63 9.32 3.08 1.73
C MET A 63 8.45 1.89 2.12
N GLY A 64 8.05 1.88 3.38
CA GLY A 64 7.02 1.02 3.94
C GLY A 64 5.82 1.87 4.35
N LEU A 65 4.62 1.46 3.96
CA LEU A 65 3.36 2.09 4.33
C LEU A 65 2.55 1.08 5.15
N ASP A 66 2.24 1.42 6.39
CA ASP A 66 1.30 0.67 7.21
C ASP A 66 -0.13 1.20 6.96
N CYS A 67 -0.93 0.43 6.24
CA CYS A 67 -2.31 0.78 5.91
C CYS A 67 -3.30 -0.14 6.67
N THR A 68 -2.88 -0.65 7.83
CA THR A 68 -3.72 -1.49 8.70
C THR A 68 -4.57 -0.65 9.64
N ILE A 69 -5.66 -1.24 10.14
CA ILE A 69 -6.47 -0.60 11.19
C ILE A 69 -5.67 -0.57 12.51
N PRO A 70 -5.49 0.60 13.15
CA PRO A 70 -4.77 0.69 14.42
C PRO A 70 -5.39 -0.22 15.49
N TRP A 71 -4.54 -0.85 16.30
CA TRP A 71 -4.98 -1.87 17.25
C TRP A 71 -5.95 -1.36 18.32
N ASP A 72 -5.83 -0.09 18.70
CA ASP A 72 -6.65 0.62 19.67
C ASP A 72 -7.85 1.36 19.06
N ALA A 73 -8.03 1.27 17.74
CA ALA A 73 -9.15 1.90 17.05
C ALA A 73 -10.44 1.06 17.10
N ASP A 74 -11.57 1.74 17.02
CA ASP A 74 -12.87 1.12 16.81
C ASP A 74 -12.99 0.62 15.36
N LYS A 75 -12.80 -0.68 15.16
CA LYS A 75 -12.79 -1.33 13.84
C LYS A 75 -14.06 -1.11 13.02
N SER A 76 -15.21 -0.94 13.68
CA SER A 76 -16.49 -0.73 13.00
C SER A 76 -16.51 0.54 12.13
N LYS A 77 -15.64 1.52 12.42
CA LYS A 77 -15.50 2.74 11.64
C LYS A 77 -14.71 2.57 10.34
N PHE A 78 -14.08 1.42 10.15
CA PHE A 78 -13.20 1.11 9.01
C PHE A 78 -13.74 -0.03 8.13
N GLU A 79 -14.89 -0.60 8.50
CA GLU A 79 -15.57 -1.63 7.71
C GLU A 79 -16.13 -1.02 6.43
N LYS A 80 -16.00 -1.77 5.32
CA LYS A 80 -16.64 -1.38 4.05
C LYS A 80 -18.15 -1.48 4.20
N GLY A 81 -18.86 -0.49 3.68
CA GLY A 81 -20.32 -0.56 3.59
C GLY A 81 -20.74 -1.67 2.62
N GLU A 82 -21.57 -2.60 3.10
CA GLU A 82 -22.16 -3.67 2.31
C GLU A 82 -23.54 -3.24 1.81
N TYR A 83 -23.83 -3.49 0.54
CA TYR A 83 -25.19 -3.37 0.01
C TYR A 83 -25.90 -4.72 0.09
N GLY A 84 -27.20 -4.70 0.34
CA GLY A 84 -28.02 -5.92 0.27
C GLY A 84 -27.96 -6.55 -1.11
N ALA A 85 -28.04 -7.88 -1.18
CA ALA A 85 -28.09 -8.58 -2.46
C ALA A 85 -29.33 -8.18 -3.26
N VAL A 86 -29.12 -7.69 -4.48
CA VAL A 86 -30.19 -7.31 -5.42
C VAL A 86 -30.06 -8.16 -6.68
N ASP A 87 -31.15 -8.80 -7.08
CA ASP A 87 -31.20 -9.43 -8.40
C ASP A 87 -31.46 -8.37 -9.47
N LEU A 88 -30.41 -8.01 -10.21
CA LEU A 88 -30.48 -6.99 -11.26
C LEU A 88 -31.52 -7.33 -12.33
N ARG A 89 -31.86 -8.61 -12.53
CA ARG A 89 -32.88 -9.07 -13.50
C ARG A 89 -34.30 -8.62 -13.14
N GLN A 90 -34.53 -8.17 -11.91
CA GLN A 90 -35.82 -7.59 -11.51
C GLN A 90 -35.99 -6.13 -11.99
N TYR A 91 -34.93 -5.52 -12.53
CA TYR A 91 -34.87 -4.08 -12.86
C TYR A 91 -34.41 -3.78 -14.30
N ILE A 92 -34.18 -4.81 -15.12
CA ILE A 92 -33.88 -4.71 -16.56
C ILE A 92 -34.92 -5.48 -17.37
#